data_AF-A0A351MPE4-F1
#
_entry.id   AF-A0A351MPE4-F1
#
_cell.length_a   1.000
_cell.length_b   1.000
_cell.length_c   1.000
_cell.angle_alpha   90.00
_cell.angle_beta   90.00
_cell.angle_gamma   90.00
#
_symmetry.space_group_name_H-M   'P 1'
#
loop_
_entity.id
_entity.type
_entity.pdbx_description
1 polymer ?
#
loop_
_entity_poly.entity_id
_entity_poly.type
_entity_poly.pdbx_seq_one_letter_code
_entity_poly.pdbx_strand_id
1 'polypeptide(L)' 'MGGPLAGGALMSAGQVQGVCDPTNTHNAWAAGFAGCDVNDVLRSTLPYAWAASAVALVLVAMVHGV' A
#
# COMPACT_ATOMS: atom_id res chain seq x y z
N MET A 1 -7.82 23.78 4.53
CA MET A 1 -7.66 22.74 5.56
C MET A 1 -7.55 21.30 5.02
N GLY A 2 -7.73 20.99 3.72
CA GLY A 2 -7.67 19.60 3.21
C GLY A 2 -6.42 19.16 2.42
N GLY A 3 -5.50 20.06 2.09
CA GLY A 3 -4.36 19.77 1.21
C GLY A 3 -3.39 18.67 1.71
N PRO A 4 -2.96 18.70 2.98
CA PRO A 4 -2.03 17.70 3.52
C PRO A 4 -2.63 16.28 3.56
N LEU A 5 -3.92 16.16 3.87
CA LEU A 5 -4.61 14.87 3.89
C LEU A 5 -4.78 14.28 2.48
N ALA A 6 -5.15 15.12 1.51
CA ALA A 6 -5.26 14.68 0.12
C ALA A 6 -3.90 14.23 -0.45
N GLY A 7 -2.83 14.99 -0.16
CA GLY A 7 -1.46 14.62 -0.54
C GLY A 7 -1.00 13.32 0.13
N GLY A 8 -1.22 13.19 1.44
CA GLY A 8 -0.91 11.98 2.20
C GLY A 8 -1.65 10.75 1.69
N ALA A 9 -2.93 10.90 1.30
CA ALA A 9 -3.73 9.82 0.74
C ALA A 9 -3.22 9.33 -0.62
N LEU A 10 -2.85 10.25 -1.52
CA LEU A 10 -2.28 9.89 -2.83
C LEU A 10 -0.93 9.19 -2.68
N MET A 11 -0.08 9.68 -1.79
CA MET A 11 1.23 9.10 -1.54
C MET A 11 1.12 7.70 -0.93
N SER A 12 0.20 7.53 0.03
CA SER A 12 -0.17 6.24 0.61
C SER A 12 -0.67 5.25 -0.45
N ALA A 13 -1.56 5.68 -1.35
CA ALA A 13 -2.07 4.83 -2.42
C ALA A 13 -0.95 4.31 -3.36
N GLY A 14 0.05 5.16 -3.65
CA GLY A 14 1.23 4.76 -4.41
C GLY A 14 2.07 3.68 -3.71
N GLN A 15 2.18 3.74 -2.38
CA GLN A 15 2.88 2.69 -1.61
C GLN A 15 2.12 1.36 -1.63
N VAL A 16 0.78 1.39 -1.51
CA VAL A 16 -0.04 0.18 -1.62
C VAL A 16 0.11 -0.44 -3.00
N GLN A 17 0.08 0.35 -4.07
CA GLN A 17 0.27 -0.15 -5.44
C GLN A 17 1.67 -0.73 -5.64
N GLY A 18 2.72 -0.06 -5.15
CA GLY A 18 4.10 -0.54 -5.26
C GLY A 18 4.34 -1.88 -4.56
N VAL A 19 3.63 -2.16 -3.45
CA VAL A 19 3.78 -3.41 -2.70
C VAL A 19 2.85 -4.50 -3.23
N CYS A 20 1.61 -4.16 -3.54
CA CYS A 20 0.55 -5.16 -3.72
C CYS A 20 0.24 -5.47 -5.19
N ASP A 21 0.60 -4.58 -6.14
CA ASP A 21 0.14 -4.73 -7.51
C ASP A 21 0.70 -6.01 -8.15
N PRO A 22 -0.17 -6.88 -8.70
CA PRO A 22 0.23 -8.10 -9.39
C PRO A 22 1.06 -7.84 -10.67
N THR A 23 1.02 -6.64 -11.24
CA THR A 23 1.80 -6.30 -12.43
C THR A 23 3.27 -5.98 -12.11
N ASN A 24 3.63 -5.87 -10.83
CA ASN A 24 5.00 -5.62 -10.42
C ASN A 24 5.91 -6.82 -10.75
N THR A 25 7.03 -6.57 -11.45
CA THR A 25 8.02 -7.60 -11.77
C THR A 25 8.54 -8.33 -10.54
N HIS A 26 8.70 -7.61 -9.41
CA HIS A 26 9.09 -8.21 -8.15
C HIS A 26 8.05 -9.22 -7.63
N ASN A 27 6.76 -8.87 -7.66
CA ASN A 27 5.68 -9.77 -7.21
C ASN A 27 5.51 -10.96 -8.14
N ALA A 28 5.67 -10.76 -9.46
CA ALA A 28 5.69 -11.83 -10.45
C ALA A 28 6.81 -12.85 -10.18
N TRP A 29 8.01 -12.37 -9.83
CA TRP A 29 9.13 -13.24 -9.48
C TRP A 29 8.92 -13.94 -8.14
N ALA A 30 8.46 -13.22 -7.11
CA ALA A 30 8.19 -13.79 -5.81
C ALA A 30 7.15 -14.92 -5.88
N ALA A 31 6.07 -14.72 -6.65
CA ALA A 31 5.07 -15.75 -6.90
C ALA A 31 5.66 -16.96 -7.66
N GLY A 32 6.50 -16.71 -8.68
CA GLY A 32 7.19 -17.75 -9.42
C GLY A 32 8.11 -18.61 -8.55
N PHE A 33 8.86 -18.01 -7.62
CA PHE A 33 9.71 -18.74 -6.67
C PHE A 33 8.90 -19.47 -5.59
N ALA A 34 7.78 -18.88 -5.15
CA ALA A 34 6.89 -19.48 -4.15
C ALA A 34 5.96 -20.56 -4.74
N GLY A 35 5.85 -20.67 -6.07
CA GLY A 35 4.94 -21.59 -6.75
C GLY A 35 3.46 -21.27 -6.52
N CYS A 36 3.13 -20.01 -6.21
CA CYS A 36 1.75 -19.54 -6.02
C CYS A 36 1.32 -18.58 -7.12
N ASP A 37 0.03 -18.23 -7.16
CA ASP A 37 -0.45 -17.20 -8.09
C ASP A 37 -0.05 -15.81 -7.58
N VAL A 38 0.24 -14.88 -8.49
CA VAL A 38 0.57 -13.50 -8.12
C VAL A 38 -0.58 -12.82 -7.37
N ASN A 39 -1.84 -13.19 -7.64
CA ASN A 39 -2.98 -12.70 -6.88
C ASN A 39 -2.99 -13.19 -5.43
N ASP A 40 -2.34 -14.30 -5.11
CA ASP A 40 -2.17 -14.75 -3.73
C ASP A 40 -1.17 -13.85 -3.00
N VAL A 41 -0.12 -13.38 -3.68
CA VAL A 41 0.79 -12.35 -3.17
C VAL A 41 0.03 -11.05 -2.88
N LEU A 42 -0.80 -10.57 -3.82
CA LEU A 42 -1.69 -9.42 -3.61
C LEU A 42 -2.58 -9.63 -2.37
N ARG A 43 -3.31 -10.73 -2.29
CA ARG A 43 -4.24 -11.01 -1.17
C ARG A 43 -3.53 -11.10 0.17
N SER A 44 -2.29 -11.61 0.19
CA SER A 44 -1.51 -11.72 1.40
C SER A 44 -0.94 -10.37 1.85
N THR A 45 -0.55 -9.49 0.92
CA THR A 45 0.10 -8.20 1.21
C THR A 45 -0.86 -7.05 1.40
N LEU A 46 -2.01 -7.07 0.71
CA LEU A 46 -3.02 -6.02 0.73
C LEU A 46 -3.49 -5.64 2.15
N PRO A 47 -3.80 -6.59 3.07
CA PRO A 47 -4.25 -6.24 4.42
C PRO A 47 -3.18 -5.47 5.20
N TYR A 48 -1.91 -5.84 5.05
CA TYR A 48 -0.79 -5.18 5.72
C TYR A 48 -0.53 -3.79 5.15
N ALA A 49 -0.50 -3.66 3.82
CA ALA A 49 -0.30 -2.37 3.16
C ALA A 49 -1.44 -1.40 3.48
N TRP A 50 -2.69 -1.89 3.51
CA TRP A 50 -3.85 -1.08 3.85
C TRP A 50 -3.83 -0.60 5.30
N ALA A 51 -3.46 -1.49 6.25
CA ALA A 51 -3.28 -1.12 7.65
C ALA A 51 -2.18 -0.06 7.84
N ALA A 52 -1.03 -0.24 7.18
CA ALA A 52 0.06 0.73 7.22
C ALA A 52 -0.35 2.09 6.65
N SER A 53 -1.07 2.10 5.52
CA SER A 53 -1.64 3.30 4.91
C SER A 53 -2.64 4.02 5.82
N ALA A 54 -3.52 3.29 6.49
CA ALA A 54 -4.46 3.86 7.44
C ALA A 54 -3.74 4.52 8.62
N VAL A 55 -2.74 3.85 9.19
CA VAL A 55 -1.90 4.41 10.26
C VAL A 55 -1.18 5.67 9.80
N ALA A 56 -0.59 5.66 8.61
CA ALA A 56 0.10 6.83 8.05
C ALA A 56 -0.84 8.04 7.89
N LEU A 57 -2.08 7.82 7.42
CA LEU A 57 -3.08 8.88 7.30
C LEU A 57 -3.49 9.46 8.65
N VAL A 58 -3.68 8.60 9.66
CA VAL A 58 -3.95 9.04 11.03
C VAL A 58 -2.79 9.89 11.56
N LEU A 59 -1.54 9.46 11.35
CA LEU A 59 -0.38 10.24 11.76
C LEU A 59 -0.30 11.60 11.06
N VAL A 60 -0.58 11.66 9.76
CA VAL A 60 -0.64 12.92 9.01
C VAL A 60 -1.69 13.86 9.59
N ALA A 61 -2.88 13.34 9.92
CA ALA A 61 -3.95 14.11 10.56
C ALA A 61 -3.50 14.66 11.92
N MET A 62 -2.93 13.81 12.77
CA MET A 62 -2.47 14.17 14.11
C MET A 62 -1.33 15.22 14.08
N VAL A 63 -0.37 15.07 13.16
CA VAL A 63 0.77 16.00 13.02
C VAL A 63 0.34 17.36 12.49
N HIS A 64 -0.64 17.40 11.57
CA HIS A 64 -1.09 18.64 10.95
C HIS A 64 -2.30 19.28 11.65
N GLY A 65 -2.80 18.68 12.74
CA GLY A 65 -3.91 19.19 13.54
C GLY A 65 -5.23 19.31 12.78
N VAL A 66 -5.47 18.40 11.84
CA VAL A 66 -6.70 18.32 11.02
C VAL A 66 -7.60 17.20 11.53
#